data_AF-A0A941NK06-F1
#
_entry.id   AF-A0A941NK06-F1
#
_cell.length_a   1.000
_cell.length_b   1.000
_cell.length_c   1.000
_cell.angle_alpha   90.00
_cell.angle_beta   90.00
_cell.angle_gamma   90.00
#
_symmetry.space_group_name_H-M   'P 1'
#
loop_
_entity.id
_entity.type
_entity.pdbx_description
1 polymer ?
#
loop_
_entity_poly.entity_id
_entity_poly.type
_entity_poly.pdbx_seq_one_letter_code
_entity_poly.pdbx_strand_id
1 'polypeptide(L)'
;MIARPTIGSDASLLSASIQSAVHAPKDAVCCQFPGNDSFCRFFTRHGLGKGQLVYRQFKFPVKNRSMDVIAAARALNRKAVQKNWHHFCDPTLAFIDPGYENLLALWRNKSGSRNMPARSDITPRDLKDILRTVLLFERVSQNPSRYRWRLIGTGLTSILGENTGKTLEESLPPEHIERWTECGDMILEGAQPLRFLGRVHIQGREYLDAENLFVPLANDNGEPSFILGQCRYTPRRSETEDIWENQMASLPGGLL
;
A
#
# COMPACT_ATOMS: atom_id res chain seq x y z
N MET A 1 47.07 -3.54 3.39
CA MET A 1 47.07 -3.27 1.93
C MET A 1 45.64 -2.91 1.53
N ILE A 2 45.41 -1.66 1.12
CA ILE A 2 44.10 -1.24 0.60
C ILE A 2 44.16 -1.37 -0.92
N ALA A 3 43.38 -2.28 -1.50
CA ALA A 3 43.29 -2.48 -2.94
C ALA A 3 42.61 -1.28 -3.62
N ARG A 4 43.21 -0.78 -4.70
CA ARG A 4 42.60 0.25 -5.58
C ARG A 4 41.57 -0.42 -6.49
N PRO A 5 40.32 0.07 -6.60
CA PRO A 5 39.40 -0.44 -7.60
C PRO A 5 39.59 0.26 -8.94
N THR A 6 39.58 -0.53 -10.01
CA THR A 6 39.52 -0.14 -11.42
C THR A 6 38.17 0.49 -11.75
N ILE A 7 38.19 1.67 -12.39
CA ILE A 7 36.98 2.38 -12.85
C ILE A 7 36.53 1.72 -14.16
N GLY A 8 35.40 1.02 -14.14
CA GLY A 8 34.73 0.49 -15.32
C GLY A 8 34.01 1.58 -16.11
N SER A 9 34.07 1.50 -17.43
CA SER A 9 33.71 2.54 -18.41
C SER A 9 32.21 2.67 -18.72
N ASP A 10 31.32 2.56 -17.73
CA ASP A 10 29.87 2.71 -17.93
C ASP A 10 29.32 3.94 -17.19
N ALA A 11 29.74 5.12 -17.65
CA ALA A 11 29.30 6.40 -17.11
C ALA A 11 27.86 6.80 -17.53
N SER A 12 27.23 6.08 -18.47
CA SER A 12 25.93 6.43 -19.06
C SER A 12 24.72 5.91 -18.27
N LEU A 13 24.86 4.82 -17.50
CA LEU A 13 23.78 4.28 -16.65
C LEU A 13 23.67 4.98 -15.28
N LEU A 14 24.68 5.76 -14.90
CA LEU A 14 24.81 6.38 -13.58
C LEU A 14 24.00 7.67 -13.41
N SER A 15 23.60 8.35 -14.49
CA SER A 15 22.88 9.63 -14.40
C SER A 15 21.42 9.48 -13.93
N ALA A 16 20.78 8.33 -14.20
CA ALA A 16 19.36 8.11 -13.89
C ALA A 16 19.08 7.86 -12.40
N SER A 17 20.01 7.22 -11.67
CA SER A 17 19.82 6.89 -10.24
C SER A 17 20.20 8.02 -9.27
N ILE A 18 20.78 9.12 -9.77
CA ILE A 18 21.20 10.25 -8.94
C ILE A 18 20.02 11.19 -8.61
N GLN A 19 18.98 11.23 -9.46
CA GLN A 19 17.87 12.17 -9.29
C GLN A 19 16.97 11.90 -8.05
N SER A 20 17.05 10.73 -7.42
CA SER A 20 16.32 10.43 -6.18
C SER A 20 17.08 10.80 -4.89
N ALA A 21 18.33 11.28 -4.97
CA ALA A 21 19.12 11.70 -3.82
C ALA A 21 19.18 13.23 -3.72
N VAL A 22 18.17 13.83 -3.08
CA VAL A 22 17.99 15.31 -2.92
C VAL A 22 19.19 16.02 -2.24
N HIS A 23 20.18 15.30 -1.72
CA HIS A 23 21.34 15.84 -0.98
C HIS A 23 22.72 15.34 -1.45
N ALA A 24 22.84 14.73 -2.63
CA ALA A 24 24.15 14.30 -3.14
C ALA A 24 24.99 15.51 -3.60
N PRO A 25 26.27 15.64 -3.19
CA PRO A 25 27.19 16.65 -3.73
C PRO A 25 27.34 16.48 -5.25
N LYS A 26 27.42 17.59 -6.00
CA LYS A 26 27.49 17.59 -7.48
C LYS A 26 28.62 16.74 -8.08
N ASP A 27 29.68 16.47 -7.30
CA ASP A 27 30.89 15.77 -7.74
C ASP A 27 30.99 14.33 -7.20
N ALA A 28 29.90 13.78 -6.66
CA ALA A 28 29.87 12.44 -6.09
C ALA A 28 29.80 11.36 -7.19
N VAL A 29 30.71 10.38 -7.13
CA VAL A 29 30.68 9.20 -8.00
C VAL A 29 30.04 8.04 -7.23
N CYS A 30 28.99 7.44 -7.78
CA CYS A 30 28.35 6.26 -7.21
C CYS A 30 29.11 5.01 -7.68
N CYS A 31 29.63 4.23 -6.74
CA CYS A 31 30.23 2.92 -7.00
C CYS A 31 29.37 1.86 -6.31
N GLN A 32 28.64 1.05 -7.09
CA GLN A 32 28.00 -0.15 -6.53
C GLN A 32 29.06 -1.23 -6.32
N PHE A 33 29.10 -1.80 -5.12
CA PHE A 33 29.84 -3.04 -4.84
C PHE A 33 28.85 -4.21 -4.85
N PRO A 34 29.21 -5.37 -5.40
CA PRO A 34 28.34 -6.54 -5.37
C PRO A 34 28.29 -7.08 -3.93
N GLY A 35 27.25 -6.68 -3.20
CA GLY A 35 26.98 -7.11 -1.83
C GLY A 35 25.59 -6.64 -1.40
N ASN A 36 24.91 -7.48 -0.63
CA ASN A 36 23.51 -7.34 -0.20
C ASN A 36 23.29 -6.22 0.86
N ASP A 37 24.03 -5.12 0.75
CA ASP A 37 24.06 -4.02 1.73
C ASP A 37 23.02 -2.95 1.36
N SER A 38 22.10 -2.66 2.28
CA SER A 38 20.99 -1.68 2.17
C SER A 38 21.42 -0.20 2.10
N PHE A 39 22.63 0.09 1.63
CA PHE A 39 23.23 1.44 1.65
C PHE A 39 23.95 1.76 0.34
N CYS A 40 23.55 2.85 -0.32
CA CYS A 40 24.38 3.46 -1.37
C CYS A 40 25.56 4.20 -0.73
N ARG A 41 26.79 3.86 -1.15
CA ARG A 41 28.01 4.54 -0.71
C ARG A 41 28.41 5.58 -1.76
N PHE A 42 28.46 6.84 -1.36
CA PHE A 42 28.96 7.93 -2.19
C PHE A 42 30.34 8.35 -1.75
N PHE A 43 31.22 8.64 -2.71
CA PHE A 43 32.55 9.17 -2.47
C PHE A 43 32.70 10.52 -3.16
N THR A 44 33.19 11.53 -2.43
CA THR A 44 33.59 12.82 -2.99
C THR A 44 35.11 12.95 -2.97
N ARG A 45 35.69 13.49 -4.05
CA ARG A 45 37.11 13.79 -4.13
C ARG A 45 37.31 15.25 -3.68
N HIS A 46 37.82 15.46 -2.47
CA HIS A 46 38.27 16.80 -2.07
C HIS A 46 39.75 16.98 -2.38
N GLY A 47 40.04 17.95 -3.25
CA GLY A 47 41.38 18.37 -3.58
C GLY A 47 41.97 19.18 -2.44
N LEU A 48 42.91 18.59 -1.72
CA LEU A 48 43.92 19.31 -0.94
C LEU A 48 45.27 18.67 -1.25
N GLY A 49 46.24 19.52 -1.57
CA GLY A 49 47.60 19.11 -1.91
C GLY A 49 48.23 18.26 -0.80
N LYS A 50 49.08 17.31 -1.22
CA LYS A 50 49.81 16.32 -0.43
C LYS A 50 48.97 15.12 0.05
N GLY A 51 48.71 14.21 -0.89
CA GLY A 51 48.89 12.77 -0.67
C GLY A 51 47.94 12.00 0.25
N GLN A 52 46.91 12.62 0.83
CA GLN A 52 45.98 11.91 1.72
C GLN A 52 44.53 12.03 1.21
N LEU A 53 44.01 10.94 0.65
CA LEU A 53 42.60 10.81 0.27
C LEU A 53 41.78 10.60 1.55
N VAL A 54 41.00 11.61 1.95
CA VAL A 54 40.03 11.49 3.04
C VAL A 54 38.73 10.95 2.47
N TYR A 55 38.44 9.68 2.73
CA TYR A 55 37.18 9.06 2.33
C TYR A 55 36.13 9.33 3.41
N ARG A 56 35.07 10.08 3.08
CA ARG A 56 33.88 10.16 3.93
C ARG A 56 32.84 9.16 3.43
N GLN A 57 32.57 8.14 4.25
CA GLN A 57 31.48 7.21 4.01
C GLN A 57 30.18 7.87 4.43
N PHE A 58 29.32 8.18 3.46
CA PHE A 58 27.94 8.53 3.74
C PHE A 58 27.08 7.27 3.63
N LYS A 59 26.42 6.92 4.72
CA LYS A 59 25.39 5.87 4.74
C LYS A 59 24.04 6.54 4.59
N PHE A 60 23.43 6.43 3.42
CA PHE A 60 22.03 6.80 3.24
C PHE A 60 21.17 5.54 3.35
N PRO A 61 20.16 5.50 4.24
CA PRO A 61 19.23 4.39 4.26
C PRO A 61 18.46 4.36 2.93
N VAL A 62 18.68 3.31 2.16
CA VAL A 62 17.83 3.02 1.01
C VAL A 62 16.57 2.38 1.56
N LYS A 63 15.44 3.11 1.62
CA LYS A 63 14.11 2.52 1.88
C LYS A 63 13.72 1.65 0.68
N ASN A 64 14.31 0.47 0.56
CA ASN A 64 13.96 -0.48 -0.49
C ASN A 64 14.01 -1.91 0.04
N ARG A 65 13.18 -2.19 1.05
CA ARG A 65 12.54 -3.49 1.13
C ARG A 65 11.11 -3.27 0.68
N SER A 66 10.78 -3.64 -0.55
CA SER A 66 9.38 -3.81 -0.90
C SER A 66 8.82 -4.86 0.04
N MET A 67 7.71 -4.56 0.73
CA MET A 67 7.01 -5.54 1.55
C MET A 67 6.72 -6.78 0.69
N ASP A 68 7.03 -7.97 1.21
CA ASP A 68 6.52 -9.21 0.62
C ASP A 68 5.02 -9.25 0.88
N VAL A 69 4.24 -8.77 -0.09
CA VAL A 69 2.80 -8.60 0.03
C VAL A 69 2.08 -9.94 0.26
N ILE A 70 2.64 -11.05 -0.24
CA ILE A 70 2.09 -12.39 -0.03
C ILE A 70 2.29 -12.82 1.42
N ALA A 71 3.51 -12.67 1.95
CA ALA A 71 3.80 -12.98 3.33
C ALA A 71 3.01 -12.10 4.32
N ALA A 72 2.87 -10.80 4.01
CA ALA A 72 2.07 -9.86 4.78
C ALA A 72 0.58 -10.24 4.76
N ALA A 73 0.03 -10.59 3.60
CA ALA A 73 -1.35 -11.06 3.48
C ALA A 73 -1.58 -12.32 4.33
N ARG A 74 -0.71 -13.33 4.23
CA ARG A 74 -0.78 -14.54 5.08
C ARG A 74 -0.77 -14.19 6.57
N ALA A 75 0.09 -13.27 7.00
CA ALA A 75 0.14 -12.86 8.39
C ALA A 75 -1.16 -12.20 8.84
N LEU A 76 -1.70 -11.28 8.02
CA LEU A 76 -2.99 -10.63 8.29
C LEU A 76 -4.14 -11.63 8.33
N ASN A 77 -4.17 -12.60 7.41
CA ASN A 77 -5.20 -13.62 7.31
C ASN A 77 -5.19 -14.58 8.52
N ARG A 78 -4.01 -15.03 8.96
CA ARG A 78 -3.89 -15.84 10.19
C ARG A 78 -4.37 -15.07 11.41
N LYS A 79 -4.02 -13.78 11.50
CA LYS A 79 -4.51 -12.92 12.57
C LYS A 79 -6.02 -12.73 12.50
N ALA A 80 -6.57 -12.56 11.29
CA ALA A 80 -8.00 -12.44 11.08
C ALA A 80 -8.75 -13.67 11.61
N VAL A 81 -8.24 -14.88 11.37
CA VAL A 81 -8.80 -16.11 11.96
C VAL A 81 -8.73 -16.09 13.49
N GLN A 82 -7.57 -15.78 14.07
CA GLN A 82 -7.37 -15.75 15.53
C GLN A 82 -8.26 -14.73 16.24
N LYS A 83 -8.48 -13.58 15.60
CA LYS A 83 -9.30 -12.47 16.12
C LYS A 83 -10.77 -12.56 15.70
N ASN A 84 -11.15 -13.63 14.98
CA ASN A 84 -12.47 -13.80 14.39
C ASN A 84 -12.91 -12.60 13.52
N TRP A 85 -11.95 -11.97 12.83
CA TRP A 85 -12.26 -11.03 11.78
C TRP A 85 -12.73 -11.81 10.56
N HIS A 86 -14.02 -11.72 10.25
CA HIS A 86 -14.61 -12.40 9.09
C HIS A 86 -14.24 -11.74 7.76
N HIS A 87 -12.95 -11.51 7.50
CA HIS A 87 -12.44 -11.07 6.22
C HIS A 87 -11.10 -11.73 5.92
N PHE A 88 -10.70 -11.62 4.66
CA PHE A 88 -9.48 -12.17 4.10
C PHE A 88 -8.89 -11.18 3.10
N CYS A 89 -7.57 -11.04 3.12
CA CYS A 89 -6.78 -10.27 2.19
C CYS A 89 -6.24 -11.16 1.07
N ASP A 90 -6.65 -10.87 -0.17
CA ASP A 90 -6.21 -11.51 -1.39
C ASP A 90 -5.29 -10.56 -2.18
N PRO A 91 -3.96 -10.76 -2.14
CA PRO A 91 -3.02 -9.94 -2.90
C PRO A 91 -2.98 -10.30 -4.40
N THR A 92 -3.64 -11.39 -4.84
CA THR A 92 -3.66 -11.80 -6.25
C THR A 92 -4.62 -10.98 -7.10
N LEU A 93 -5.54 -10.25 -6.46
CA LEU A 93 -6.57 -9.43 -7.11
C LEU A 93 -7.48 -10.24 -8.04
N ALA A 94 -7.76 -11.51 -7.70
CA ALA A 94 -8.59 -12.40 -8.50
C ALA A 94 -10.10 -12.10 -8.36
N PHE A 95 -10.53 -10.90 -8.77
CA PHE A 95 -11.87 -10.37 -8.54
C PHE A 95 -13.00 -11.29 -8.99
N ILE A 96 -14.05 -11.37 -8.18
CA ILE A 96 -15.31 -12.04 -8.57
C ILE A 96 -16.12 -11.08 -9.45
N ASP A 97 -16.25 -9.82 -9.03
CA ASP A 97 -16.92 -8.81 -9.82
C ASP A 97 -15.95 -8.08 -10.77
N PRO A 98 -16.15 -8.15 -12.11
CA PRO A 98 -15.26 -7.51 -13.08
C PRO A 98 -15.22 -5.98 -12.98
N GLY A 99 -16.18 -5.35 -12.30
CA GLY A 99 -16.19 -3.90 -12.13
C GLY A 99 -15.03 -3.34 -11.30
N TYR A 100 -14.26 -4.17 -10.59
CA TYR A 100 -13.03 -3.78 -9.92
C TYR A 100 -11.86 -3.55 -10.87
N GLU A 101 -11.87 -4.21 -12.04
CA GLU A 101 -10.81 -4.06 -13.05
C GLU A 101 -10.72 -2.63 -13.58
N ASN A 102 -11.86 -1.93 -13.67
CA ASN A 102 -11.89 -0.54 -14.13
C ASN A 102 -11.16 0.40 -13.17
N LEU A 103 -11.39 0.26 -11.85
CA LEU A 103 -10.67 1.07 -10.86
C LEU A 103 -9.19 0.70 -10.82
N LEU A 104 -8.86 -0.60 -10.89
CA LEU A 104 -7.48 -1.06 -10.90
C LEU A 104 -6.71 -0.53 -12.12
N ALA A 105 -7.31 -0.60 -13.32
CA ALA A 105 -6.74 -0.06 -14.55
C ALA A 105 -6.56 1.46 -14.47
N LEU A 106 -7.56 2.19 -13.96
CA LEU A 106 -7.45 3.64 -13.72
C LEU A 106 -6.27 3.95 -12.78
N TRP A 107 -6.16 3.23 -11.66
CA TRP A 107 -5.10 3.43 -10.68
C TRP A 107 -3.71 3.15 -11.28
N ARG A 108 -3.54 2.06 -12.04
CA ARG A 108 -2.28 1.74 -12.74
C ARG A 108 -1.91 2.82 -13.75
N ASN A 109 -2.88 3.26 -14.55
CA ASN A 109 -2.66 4.32 -15.54
C ASN A 109 -2.24 5.65 -14.90
N LYS A 110 -2.88 6.05 -13.79
CA LYS A 110 -2.53 7.28 -13.06
C LYS A 110 -1.21 7.17 -12.31
N SER A 111 -0.79 5.96 -11.92
CA SER A 111 0.51 5.72 -11.28
C SER A 111 1.67 6.01 -12.25
N GLY A 112 1.53 5.63 -13.52
CA GLY A 112 2.59 5.78 -14.52
C GLY A 112 3.82 4.96 -14.12
N SER A 113 4.98 5.61 -13.99
CA SER A 113 6.21 4.97 -13.50
C SER A 113 6.38 5.01 -11.98
N ARG A 114 5.45 5.62 -11.23
CA ARG A 114 5.47 5.67 -9.76
C ARG A 114 4.83 4.41 -9.19
N ASN A 115 5.15 4.10 -7.93
CA ASN A 115 4.54 2.98 -7.21
C ASN A 115 3.02 3.16 -7.00
N MET A 116 2.55 4.40 -6.90
CA MET A 116 1.14 4.74 -6.75
C MET A 116 0.86 6.15 -7.31
N PRO A 117 -0.40 6.52 -7.59
CA PRO A 117 -0.78 7.88 -7.94
C PRO A 117 -0.77 8.79 -6.71
N ALA A 118 -0.62 10.08 -6.94
CA ALA A 118 -0.98 11.08 -5.94
C ALA A 118 -2.51 11.14 -5.81
N ARG A 119 -3.00 11.55 -4.64
CA ARG A 119 -4.43 11.76 -4.44
C ARG A 119 -4.98 12.76 -5.45
N SER A 120 -4.24 13.81 -5.78
CA SER A 120 -4.62 14.84 -6.75
C SER A 120 -4.75 14.33 -8.19
N ASP A 121 -4.18 13.18 -8.53
CA ASP A 121 -4.28 12.58 -9.87
C ASP A 121 -5.66 11.98 -10.16
N ILE A 122 -6.41 11.63 -9.11
CA ILE A 122 -7.74 11.02 -9.20
C ILE A 122 -8.82 12.08 -8.99
N THR A 123 -9.58 12.36 -10.03
CA THR A 123 -10.68 13.33 -9.98
C THR A 123 -12.02 12.63 -9.73
N PRO A 124 -13.04 13.33 -9.20
CA PRO A 124 -14.38 12.76 -9.10
C PRO A 124 -14.96 12.30 -10.45
N ARG A 125 -14.56 12.94 -11.55
CA ARG A 125 -14.97 12.57 -12.91
C ARG A 125 -14.43 11.20 -13.31
N ASP A 126 -13.21 10.87 -12.89
CA ASP A 126 -12.62 9.55 -13.13
C ASP A 126 -13.41 8.44 -12.41
N LEU A 127 -14.08 8.79 -11.31
CA LEU A 127 -14.84 7.85 -10.46
C LEU A 127 -16.34 7.83 -10.75
N LYS A 128 -16.83 8.60 -11.73
CA LYS A 128 -18.27 8.91 -11.92
C LYS A 128 -19.18 7.68 -11.87
N ASP A 129 -18.74 6.56 -12.46
CA ASP A 129 -19.54 5.34 -12.60
C ASP A 129 -19.54 4.48 -11.32
N ILE A 130 -18.61 4.75 -10.39
CA ILE A 130 -18.45 4.03 -9.13
C ILE A 130 -18.58 4.95 -7.89
N LEU A 131 -18.88 6.25 -8.06
CA LEU A 131 -18.92 7.24 -6.98
C LEU A 131 -19.82 6.83 -5.81
N ARG A 132 -20.89 6.09 -6.09
CA ARG A 132 -21.81 5.60 -5.05
C ARG A 132 -21.22 4.48 -4.20
N THR A 133 -20.25 3.75 -4.72
CA THR A 133 -19.66 2.55 -4.11
C THR A 133 -18.20 2.76 -3.69
N VAL A 134 -17.71 4.00 -3.68
CA VAL A 134 -16.34 4.29 -3.21
C VAL A 134 -16.31 4.85 -1.81
N LEU A 135 -15.21 4.62 -1.12
CA LEU A 135 -14.85 5.31 0.12
C LEU A 135 -13.41 5.81 0.01
N LEU A 136 -13.09 6.89 0.71
CA LEU A 136 -11.74 7.43 0.81
C LEU A 136 -11.46 7.69 2.27
N PHE A 137 -10.33 7.19 2.76
CA PHE A 137 -9.86 7.49 4.10
C PHE A 137 -8.38 7.85 4.07
N GLU A 138 -7.98 8.68 5.02
CA GLU A 138 -6.63 9.24 5.13
C GLU A 138 -6.03 8.89 6.48
N ARG A 139 -4.78 8.46 6.48
CA ARG A 139 -3.96 8.32 7.67
C ARG A 139 -3.52 9.69 8.17
N VAL A 140 -4.09 10.15 9.28
CA VAL A 140 -3.83 11.46 9.89
C VAL A 140 -2.77 11.42 11.00
N SER A 141 -2.36 10.22 11.42
CA SER A 141 -1.26 9.97 12.37
C SER A 141 -0.67 8.58 12.08
N GLN A 142 0.63 8.37 12.34
CA GLN A 142 1.32 7.09 12.13
C GLN A 142 1.71 6.36 13.42
N ASN A 143 1.75 7.04 14.57
CA ASN A 143 2.17 6.45 15.85
C ASN A 143 1.37 7.04 17.03
N PRO A 144 0.22 6.46 17.40
CA PRO A 144 -0.45 5.34 16.72
C PRO A 144 -1.06 5.77 15.37
N SER A 145 -1.25 4.80 14.48
CA SER A 145 -2.00 5.02 13.24
C SER A 145 -3.43 5.45 13.53
N ARG A 146 -3.85 6.57 12.93
CA ARG A 146 -5.25 7.03 13.00
C ARG A 146 -5.73 7.39 11.62
N TYR A 147 -6.98 7.07 11.34
CA TYR A 147 -7.58 7.25 10.02
C TYR A 147 -8.84 8.10 10.10
N ARG A 148 -9.05 8.94 9.08
CA ARG A 148 -10.23 9.80 8.94
C ARG A 148 -10.92 9.53 7.61
N TRP A 149 -12.25 9.41 7.64
CA TRP A 149 -13.06 9.34 6.43
C TRP A 149 -13.02 10.68 5.69
N ARG A 150 -12.65 10.65 4.42
CA ARG A 150 -12.66 11.80 3.51
C ARG A 150 -13.82 11.77 2.52
N LEU A 151 -14.29 10.59 2.18
CA LEU A 151 -15.46 10.38 1.32
C LEU A 151 -16.11 9.05 1.68
N ILE A 152 -17.43 9.02 1.71
CA ILE A 152 -18.22 7.79 1.71
C ILE A 152 -19.29 7.95 0.64
N GLY A 153 -19.27 7.05 -0.35
CA GLY A 153 -20.25 7.05 -1.44
C GLY A 153 -21.66 6.78 -0.94
N THR A 154 -22.65 7.39 -1.58
CA THR A 154 -24.06 7.34 -1.13
C THR A 154 -24.68 5.94 -1.14
N GLY A 155 -24.12 4.98 -1.88
CA GLY A 155 -24.53 3.57 -1.81
C GLY A 155 -23.99 2.86 -0.56
N LEU A 156 -22.92 3.38 0.04
CA LEU A 156 -22.27 2.80 1.22
C LEU A 156 -22.80 3.38 2.53
N THR A 157 -23.43 4.56 2.52
CA THR A 157 -23.91 5.24 3.74
C THR A 157 -24.92 4.41 4.51
N SER A 158 -25.70 3.56 3.83
CA SER A 158 -26.57 2.63 4.55
C SER A 158 -25.74 1.72 5.46
N ILE A 159 -24.59 1.21 5.01
CA ILE A 159 -23.76 0.21 5.69
C ILE A 159 -22.77 0.87 6.66
N LEU A 160 -22.04 1.87 6.18
CA LEU A 160 -20.96 2.53 6.93
C LEU A 160 -21.41 3.76 7.69
N GLY A 161 -22.67 4.20 7.53
CA GLY A 161 -23.15 5.48 8.03
C GLY A 161 -22.61 6.68 7.23
N GLU A 162 -23.14 7.86 7.53
CA GLU A 162 -22.59 9.13 7.05
C GLU A 162 -21.52 9.63 8.02
N ASN A 163 -20.32 9.09 7.87
CA ASN A 163 -19.19 9.31 8.77
C ASN A 163 -18.06 10.16 8.17
N THR A 164 -18.31 10.82 7.04
CA THR A 164 -17.35 11.74 6.41
C THR A 164 -16.87 12.79 7.42
N GLY A 165 -15.55 12.98 7.52
CA GLY A 165 -14.90 13.91 8.45
C GLY A 165 -14.53 13.30 9.80
N LYS A 166 -15.18 12.21 10.22
CA LYS A 166 -14.90 11.52 11.49
C LYS A 166 -13.69 10.59 11.39
N THR A 167 -13.02 10.36 12.51
CA THR A 167 -12.02 9.30 12.62
C THR A 167 -12.68 7.93 12.74
N LEU A 168 -11.91 6.85 12.54
CA LEU A 168 -12.42 5.49 12.74
C LEU A 168 -12.94 5.30 14.16
N GLU A 169 -12.24 5.82 15.15
CA GLU A 169 -12.59 5.71 16.57
C GLU A 169 -13.89 6.44 16.92
N GLU A 170 -14.23 7.50 16.19
CA GLU A 170 -15.48 8.26 16.36
C GLU A 170 -16.67 7.62 15.62
N SER A 171 -16.42 6.68 14.71
CA SER A 171 -17.43 6.21 13.75
C SER A 171 -17.68 4.71 13.74
N LEU A 172 -16.72 3.91 14.21
CA LEU A 172 -16.79 2.46 14.23
C LEU A 172 -16.82 1.94 15.67
N PRO A 173 -17.50 0.80 15.91
CA PRO A 173 -17.37 0.05 17.15
C PRO A 173 -15.89 -0.27 17.48
N PRO A 174 -15.46 -0.18 18.75
CA PRO A 174 -14.07 -0.39 19.17
C PRO A 174 -13.44 -1.70 18.67
N GLU A 175 -14.23 -2.77 18.61
CA GLU A 175 -13.84 -4.10 18.14
C GLU A 175 -13.44 -4.15 16.65
N HIS A 176 -13.82 -3.14 15.87
CA HIS A 176 -13.46 -3.04 14.45
C HIS A 176 -12.24 -2.15 14.18
N ILE A 177 -11.80 -1.36 15.16
CA ILE A 177 -10.72 -0.38 14.97
C ILE A 177 -9.40 -1.06 14.63
N GLU A 178 -9.01 -2.09 15.40
CA GLU A 178 -7.75 -2.82 15.16
C GLU A 178 -7.70 -3.38 13.73
N ARG A 179 -8.80 -3.98 13.27
CA ARG A 179 -8.93 -4.52 11.91
C ARG A 179 -8.70 -3.45 10.85
N TRP A 180 -9.42 -2.34 10.91
CA TRP A 180 -9.35 -1.30 9.89
C TRP A 180 -7.98 -0.61 9.87
N THR A 181 -7.41 -0.36 11.05
CA THR A 181 -6.09 0.27 11.18
C THR A 181 -5.00 -0.62 10.57
N GLU A 182 -4.98 -1.92 10.88
CA GLU A 182 -3.96 -2.83 10.37
C GLU A 182 -4.09 -3.11 8.87
N CYS A 183 -5.33 -3.22 8.36
CA CYS A 183 -5.53 -3.30 6.92
C CYS A 183 -5.03 -2.03 6.23
N GLY A 184 -5.33 -0.85 6.80
CA GLY A 184 -4.86 0.43 6.28
C GLY A 184 -3.34 0.53 6.26
N ASP A 185 -2.70 0.16 7.37
CA ASP A 185 -1.24 0.20 7.49
C ASP A 185 -0.59 -0.74 6.46
N MET A 186 -1.09 -1.97 6.32
CA MET A 186 -0.60 -2.91 5.30
C MET A 186 -0.74 -2.35 3.88
N ILE A 187 -1.87 -1.73 3.54
CA ILE A 187 -2.08 -1.14 2.20
C ILE A 187 -1.08 0.01 1.94
N LEU A 188 -0.92 0.92 2.92
CA LEU A 188 -0.04 2.09 2.76
C LEU A 188 1.45 1.72 2.77
N GLU A 189 1.86 0.78 3.61
CA GLU A 189 3.24 0.28 3.67
C GLU A 189 3.60 -0.55 2.44
N GLY A 190 2.64 -1.34 1.93
CA GLY A 190 2.79 -2.13 0.73
C GLY A 190 2.84 -1.32 -0.56
N ALA A 191 2.25 -0.12 -0.56
CA ALA A 191 2.15 0.74 -1.75
C ALA A 191 1.54 0.02 -2.97
N GLN A 192 0.68 -0.97 -2.73
CA GLN A 192 0.06 -1.80 -3.77
C GLN A 192 -1.45 -1.98 -3.54
N PRO A 193 -2.24 -2.19 -4.61
CA PRO A 193 -3.64 -2.57 -4.51
C PRO A 193 -3.81 -3.89 -3.75
N LEU A 194 -4.84 -3.97 -2.90
CA LEU A 194 -5.21 -5.18 -2.19
C LEU A 194 -6.71 -5.42 -2.28
N ARG A 195 -7.08 -6.68 -2.49
CA ARG A 195 -8.46 -7.13 -2.48
C ARG A 195 -8.79 -7.71 -1.11
N PHE A 196 -9.98 -7.39 -0.62
CA PHE A 196 -10.50 -7.92 0.63
C PHE A 196 -11.86 -8.56 0.40
N LEU A 197 -12.02 -9.78 0.88
CA LEU A 197 -13.26 -10.55 0.87
C LEU A 197 -13.71 -10.77 2.29
N GLY A 198 -15.01 -10.77 2.57
CA GLY A 198 -15.47 -11.07 3.92
C GLY A 198 -16.95 -10.96 4.13
N ARG A 199 -17.39 -11.27 5.34
CA ARG A 199 -18.76 -11.08 5.80
C ARG A 199 -18.87 -9.73 6.49
N VAL A 200 -19.98 -9.03 6.24
CA VAL A 200 -20.28 -7.78 6.95
C VAL A 200 -20.63 -8.12 8.39
N HIS A 201 -19.76 -7.75 9.32
CA HIS A 201 -19.99 -7.97 10.76
C HIS A 201 -20.54 -6.71 11.42
N ILE A 202 -21.57 -6.11 10.81
CA ILE A 202 -22.31 -4.98 11.37
C ILE A 202 -23.66 -5.52 11.82
N GLN A 203 -24.07 -5.18 13.04
CA GLN A 203 -25.30 -5.68 13.64
C GLN A 203 -26.50 -5.49 12.71
N GLY A 204 -27.18 -6.59 12.35
CA GLY A 204 -28.34 -6.61 11.46
C GLY A 204 -27.99 -6.63 9.97
N ARG A 205 -26.72 -6.86 9.59
CA ARG A 205 -26.24 -6.96 8.20
C ARG A 205 -25.35 -8.17 7.93
N GLU A 206 -25.36 -9.14 8.83
CA GLU A 206 -24.56 -10.37 8.80
C GLU A 206 -24.92 -11.28 7.61
N TYR A 207 -26.02 -10.99 6.93
CA TYR A 207 -26.45 -11.62 5.70
C TYR A 207 -25.76 -11.06 4.44
N LEU A 208 -24.83 -10.11 4.55
CA LEU A 208 -24.14 -9.54 3.39
C LEU A 208 -22.70 -10.08 3.28
N ASP A 209 -22.33 -10.49 2.08
CA ASP A 209 -20.94 -10.70 1.69
C ASP A 209 -20.38 -9.40 1.11
N ALA A 210 -19.10 -9.15 1.35
CA ALA A 210 -18.36 -7.99 0.91
C ALA A 210 -17.16 -8.42 0.07
N GLU A 211 -17.04 -7.82 -1.11
CA GLU A 211 -15.80 -7.78 -1.88
C GLU A 211 -15.38 -6.33 -1.97
N ASN A 212 -14.11 -6.03 -1.71
CA ASN A 212 -13.58 -4.67 -1.74
C ASN A 212 -12.22 -4.66 -2.44
N LEU A 213 -11.98 -3.64 -3.25
CA LEU A 213 -10.66 -3.28 -3.75
C LEU A 213 -10.22 -2.01 -3.04
N PHE A 214 -9.07 -2.06 -2.35
CA PHE A 214 -8.43 -0.88 -1.78
C PHE A 214 -7.13 -0.57 -2.52
N VAL A 215 -6.95 0.69 -2.88
CA VAL A 215 -5.77 1.18 -3.58
C VAL A 215 -5.12 2.35 -2.81
N PRO A 216 -3.80 2.34 -2.59
CA PRO A 216 -3.11 3.41 -1.89
C PRO A 216 -2.90 4.62 -2.81
N LEU A 217 -2.93 5.82 -2.26
CA LEU A 217 -2.58 7.06 -2.92
C LEU A 217 -1.62 7.88 -2.05
N ALA A 218 -0.71 8.59 -2.71
CA ALA A 218 0.23 9.48 -2.05
C ALA A 218 -0.38 10.84 -1.74
N ASN A 219 0.10 11.48 -0.67
CA ASN A 219 -0.12 12.92 -0.45
C ASN A 219 0.77 13.76 -1.40
N ASP A 220 0.69 15.08 -1.27
CA ASP A 220 1.46 16.02 -2.12
C ASP A 220 2.98 15.92 -1.91
N ASN A 221 3.43 15.32 -0.80
CA ASN A 221 4.85 15.04 -0.52
C ASN A 221 5.30 13.68 -1.06
N GLY A 222 4.44 12.93 -1.74
CA GLY A 222 4.74 11.59 -2.25
C GLY A 222 4.66 10.48 -1.20
N GLU A 223 4.12 10.75 -0.01
CA GLU A 223 4.00 9.75 1.06
C GLU A 223 2.66 9.00 1.00
N PRO A 224 2.63 7.67 1.13
CA PRO A 224 1.40 6.89 1.20
C PRO A 224 0.55 7.34 2.39
N SER A 225 -0.60 7.95 2.10
CA SER A 225 -1.43 8.60 3.12
C SER A 225 -2.92 8.35 2.93
N PHE A 226 -3.36 8.09 1.71
CA PHE A 226 -4.77 7.92 1.38
C PHE A 226 -5.03 6.50 0.90
N ILE A 227 -6.22 5.99 1.19
CA ILE A 227 -6.70 4.73 0.64
C ILE A 227 -8.06 4.99 0.01
N LEU A 228 -8.15 4.71 -1.29
CA LEU A 228 -9.39 4.70 -2.04
C LEU A 228 -9.90 3.27 -2.10
N GLY A 229 -11.13 3.03 -1.63
CA GLY A 229 -11.80 1.75 -1.71
C GLY A 229 -12.96 1.80 -2.69
N GLN A 230 -13.13 0.76 -3.50
CA GLN A 230 -14.42 0.42 -4.10
C GLN A 230 -14.98 -0.77 -3.32
N CYS A 231 -16.23 -0.66 -2.90
CA CYS A 231 -16.87 -1.62 -2.01
C CYS A 231 -18.19 -2.09 -2.61
N ARG A 232 -18.39 -3.40 -2.67
CA ARG A 232 -19.67 -4.00 -3.06
C ARG A 232 -20.11 -4.99 -2.01
N TYR A 233 -21.41 -4.92 -1.73
CA TYR A 233 -22.07 -5.75 -0.76
C TYR A 233 -23.22 -6.47 -1.44
N THR A 234 -23.23 -7.78 -1.34
CA THR A 234 -24.23 -8.63 -1.98
C THR A 234 -24.95 -9.45 -0.94
N PRO A 235 -26.29 -9.64 -1.04
CA PRO A 235 -26.99 -10.57 -0.21
C PRO A 235 -26.36 -11.96 -0.32
N ARG A 236 -26.03 -12.54 0.83
CA ARG A 236 -25.63 -13.92 0.95
C ARG A 236 -26.79 -14.76 0.45
N ARG A 237 -26.61 -15.44 -0.68
CA ARG A 237 -27.58 -16.44 -1.14
C ARG A 237 -27.59 -17.53 -0.06
N SER A 238 -28.71 -17.68 0.63
CA SER A 238 -28.89 -18.74 1.62
C SER A 238 -28.86 -20.09 0.91
N GLU A 239 -27.74 -20.79 1.01
CA GLU A 239 -27.65 -22.24 1.21
C GLU A 239 -26.16 -22.61 1.26
N THR A 240 -25.80 -23.50 2.17
CA THR A 240 -24.46 -23.98 2.53
C THR A 240 -23.53 -23.01 3.29
N GLU A 241 -23.37 -23.30 4.59
CA GLU A 241 -22.24 -22.86 5.42
C GLU A 241 -20.89 -23.18 4.75
N ASP A 242 -20.87 -24.14 3.83
CA ASP A 242 -19.71 -24.62 3.07
C ASP A 242 -19.04 -23.55 2.19
N ILE A 243 -19.70 -22.45 1.81
CA ILE A 243 -19.11 -21.48 0.88
C ILE A 243 -17.90 -20.75 1.49
N TRP A 244 -17.91 -20.44 2.79
CA TRP A 244 -16.79 -19.71 3.41
C TRP A 244 -15.58 -20.59 3.63
N GLU A 245 -15.78 -21.81 4.13
CA GLU A 245 -14.70 -22.79 4.28
C GLU A 245 -14.17 -23.23 2.91
N ASN A 246 -15.02 -23.40 1.90
CA ASN A 246 -14.61 -23.66 0.52
C ASN A 246 -13.95 -22.45 -0.15
N GLN A 247 -14.35 -21.22 0.16
CA GLN A 247 -13.63 -20.02 -0.29
C GLN A 247 -12.26 -19.95 0.37
N MET A 248 -12.14 -20.23 1.66
CA MET A 248 -10.86 -20.36 2.35
C MET A 248 -10.01 -21.50 1.76
N ALA A 249 -10.62 -22.63 1.39
CA ALA A 249 -9.93 -23.80 0.83
C ALA A 249 -9.58 -23.65 -0.67
N SER A 250 -10.29 -22.80 -1.42
CA SER A 250 -10.00 -22.49 -2.83
C SER A 250 -8.99 -21.37 -3.00
N LEU A 251 -8.58 -20.71 -1.91
CA LEU A 251 -7.40 -19.88 -1.90
C LEU A 251 -6.18 -20.74 -2.26
N PRO A 252 -5.25 -20.21 -3.08
CA PRO A 252 -3.95 -20.84 -3.25
C PRO A 252 -3.40 -21.20 -1.88
N GLY A 253 -3.01 -22.46 -1.67
CA GLY A 253 -2.64 -23.00 -0.35
C GLY A 253 -1.46 -22.28 0.35
N GLY A 254 -0.89 -21.25 -0.28
CA GLY A 254 -0.01 -20.28 0.33
C GLY A 254 -0.65 -18.91 0.54
N LEU A 255 -1.89 -18.79 0.99
CA LEU A 255 -2.43 -17.51 1.51
C LEU A 255 -3.05 -17.62 2.92
N LEU A 256 -3.09 -18.84 3.46
CA LEU A 256 -3.42 -19.17 4.85
C LEU A 256 -2.15 -19.53 5.64
#